data_AF-A0A5J4VXI6-F1
#
_entry.id   AF-A0A5J4VXI6-F1
#
_cell.length_a   1.000
_cell.length_b   1.000
_cell.length_c   1.000
_cell.angle_alpha   90.00
_cell.angle_beta   90.00
_cell.angle_gamma   90.00
#
_symmetry.space_group_name_H-M   'P 1'
#
loop_
_entity.id
_entity.type
_entity.pdbx_description
1 polymer ?
#
loop_
_entity_poly.entity_id
_entity_poly.type
_entity_poly.pdbx_seq_one_letter_code
_entity_poly.pdbx_strand_id
1 'polypeptide(L)'
;MKERYLGKELVSCMPKQFEKIEEHLFNLEFFAEPDYLMIAKLMKEAAVEIGIDLKQAFEWEIEMDELRQDVKNQSKSDFTRTLLMQNRLQVVERLIPQFLMNPIIEDTETEFFILISCMNTSPTDHARK
;
A
#
# COMPACT_ATOMS: atom_id res chain seq x y z
N MET A 1 -40.08 -28.28 -14.52
CA MET A 1 -39.98 -29.19 -13.36
C MET A 1 -38.71 -28.78 -12.62
N LYS A 2 -38.77 -28.28 -11.39
CA LYS A 2 -37.56 -27.95 -10.61
C LYS A 2 -36.89 -29.30 -10.28
N GLU A 3 -35.78 -29.62 -10.93
CA GLU A 3 -34.99 -30.79 -10.57
C GLU A 3 -34.57 -30.66 -9.10
N ARG A 4 -34.68 -31.75 -8.33
CA ARG A 4 -34.25 -31.79 -6.93
C ARG A 4 -32.72 -31.81 -6.87
N TYR A 5 -32.09 -30.67 -7.13
CA TYR A 5 -30.69 -30.49 -6.78
C TYR A 5 -30.65 -30.30 -5.26
N LEU A 6 -30.39 -31.40 -4.55
CA LEU A 6 -30.24 -31.39 -3.10
C LEU A 6 -28.90 -30.75 -2.77
N GLY A 7 -28.91 -29.44 -2.52
CA GLY A 7 -27.77 -28.65 -2.02
C GLY A 7 -27.31 -29.05 -0.62
N LYS A 8 -27.59 -30.28 -0.17
CA LYS A 8 -27.27 -30.82 1.16
C LYS A 8 -25.80 -30.68 1.52
N GLU A 9 -24.91 -30.75 0.54
CA GLU A 9 -23.46 -30.58 0.74
C GLU A 9 -23.06 -29.11 0.93
N LEU A 10 -23.85 -28.16 0.41
CA LEU A 10 -23.64 -26.73 0.67
C LEU A 10 -24.17 -26.35 2.05
N VAL A 11 -25.36 -26.87 2.42
CA VAL A 11 -25.98 -26.56 3.70
C VAL A 11 -25.28 -27.24 4.89
N SER A 12 -24.56 -28.35 4.66
CA SER A 12 -23.81 -29.04 5.72
C SER A 12 -22.69 -28.20 6.35
N CYS A 13 -22.13 -27.25 5.60
CA CYS A 13 -21.12 -26.30 6.07
C CYS A 13 -21.72 -24.97 6.54
N MET A 14 -23.05 -24.82 6.49
CA MET A 14 -23.76 -23.60 6.87
C MET A 14 -24.46 -23.74 8.22
N PRO A 15 -24.85 -22.62 8.84
CA PRO A 15 -25.67 -22.64 10.05
C PRO A 15 -26.98 -23.37 9.78
N LYS A 16 -27.44 -24.18 10.74
CA LYS A 16 -28.65 -25.03 10.62
C LYS A 16 -29.92 -24.29 10.18
N GLN A 17 -30.00 -22.98 10.42
CA GLN A 17 -31.09 -22.11 9.98
C GLN A 17 -31.22 -22.08 8.44
N PHE A 18 -30.12 -22.30 7.72
CA PHE A 18 -30.11 -22.31 6.25
C PHE A 18 -30.87 -23.51 5.66
N GLU A 19 -31.01 -24.62 6.39
CA GLU A 19 -31.88 -25.73 5.97
C GLU A 19 -33.33 -25.27 5.83
N LYS A 20 -33.81 -24.46 6.78
CA LYS A 20 -35.17 -23.91 6.78
C LYS A 20 -35.36 -22.84 5.70
N ILE A 21 -34.32 -22.05 5.42
CA ILE A 21 -34.34 -21.08 4.32
C ILE A 21 -34.40 -21.80 2.98
N GLU A 22 -33.58 -22.83 2.79
CA GLU A 22 -33.58 -23.66 1.58
C GLU A 22 -34.96 -24.30 1.35
N GLU A 23 -35.52 -24.94 2.38
CA GLU A 23 -36.84 -25.57 2.30
C GLU A 23 -37.93 -24.57 1.89
N HIS A 24 -37.93 -23.38 2.50
CA HIS A 24 -38.87 -22.32 2.16
C HIS A 24 -38.73 -21.88 0.70
N LEU A 25 -37.52 -21.52 0.26
CA LEU A 25 -37.27 -21.04 -1.10
C LEU A 25 -37.56 -22.11 -2.16
N PHE A 26 -37.31 -23.38 -1.84
CA PHE A 26 -37.56 -24.49 -2.75
C PHE A 26 -39.07 -24.70 -2.99
N ASN A 27 -39.86 -24.61 -1.92
CA ASN A 27 -41.32 -24.80 -1.95
C ASN A 27 -42.08 -23.61 -2.54
N LEU A 28 -41.43 -22.47 -2.78
CA LEU A 28 -42.06 -21.31 -3.42
C LEU A 28 -42.40 -21.58 -4.90
N GLU A 29 -43.62 -21.20 -5.26
CA GLU A 29 -44.08 -21.10 -6.63
C GLU A 29 -43.48 -19.87 -7.33
N PHE A 30 -43.52 -19.85 -8.67
CA PHE A 30 -42.86 -18.80 -9.46
C PHE A 30 -43.41 -17.38 -9.20
N PHE A 31 -44.71 -17.26 -8.92
CA PHE A 31 -45.37 -15.98 -8.62
C PHE A 31 -45.57 -15.74 -7.12
N ALA A 32 -45.17 -16.67 -6.26
CA ALA A 32 -45.32 -16.54 -4.82
C ALA A 32 -44.23 -15.62 -4.26
N GLU A 33 -44.64 -14.67 -3.43
CA GLU A 33 -43.71 -13.79 -2.74
C GLU A 33 -43.01 -14.56 -1.59
N PRO A 34 -41.66 -14.51 -1.49
CA PRO A 34 -40.96 -15.09 -0.36
C PRO A 34 -41.28 -14.36 0.95
N ASP A 35 -41.45 -15.11 2.03
CA ASP A 35 -41.48 -14.53 3.38
C ASP A 35 -40.08 -14.02 3.80
N TYR A 36 -39.77 -12.77 3.43
CA TYR A 36 -38.52 -12.11 3.78
C TYR A 36 -38.37 -11.86 5.29
N LEU A 37 -39.47 -11.72 6.03
CA LEU A 37 -39.43 -11.49 7.47
C LEU A 37 -38.94 -12.76 8.19
N MET A 38 -39.44 -13.91 7.77
CA MET A 38 -39.00 -15.22 8.25
C MET A 38 -37.51 -15.45 7.93
N ILE A 39 -37.07 -15.17 6.70
CA ILE A 39 -35.67 -15.30 6.30
C ILE A 39 -34.78 -14.38 7.15
N ALA A 40 -35.15 -13.11 7.31
CA ALA A 40 -34.39 -12.16 8.12
C ALA A 40 -34.30 -12.59 9.59
N LYS A 41 -35.37 -13.20 10.13
CA LYS A 41 -35.37 -13.76 11.48
C LYS A 41 -34.40 -14.93 11.60
N LEU A 42 -34.43 -15.87 10.66
CA LEU A 42 -33.49 -17.00 10.61
C LEU A 42 -32.03 -16.56 10.52
N MET A 43 -31.74 -15.53 9.71
CA MET A 43 -30.38 -14.97 9.61
C MET A 43 -29.92 -14.35 10.93
N LYS A 44 -30.80 -13.62 11.64
CA LYS A 44 -30.50 -13.08 12.97
C LYS A 44 -30.27 -14.18 14.00
N GLU A 45 -31.08 -15.24 13.98
CA GLU A 45 -30.90 -16.40 14.86
C GLU A 45 -29.55 -17.09 14.61
N ALA A 46 -29.17 -17.28 13.34
CA ALA A 46 -27.86 -17.81 12.98
C ALA A 46 -26.71 -16.93 13.49
N ALA A 47 -26.83 -15.60 13.33
CA ALA A 47 -25.83 -14.65 13.83
C ALA A 47 -25.67 -14.74 15.35
N VAL A 48 -26.78 -14.80 16.10
CA VAL A 48 -26.75 -14.93 17.57
C VAL A 48 -26.14 -16.25 18.01
N GLU A 49 -26.45 -17.36 17.33
CA GLU A 49 -25.95 -18.69 17.69
C GLU A 49 -24.43 -18.84 17.45
N ILE A 50 -23.91 -18.24 16.38
CA ILE A 50 -22.48 -18.27 16.04
C ILE A 50 -21.70 -17.20 16.82
N GLY A 51 -22.41 -16.26 17.46
CA GLY A 51 -21.79 -15.17 18.20
C GLY A 51 -21.26 -14.04 17.31
N ILE A 52 -21.87 -13.83 16.14
CA ILE A 52 -21.54 -12.71 15.25
C ILE A 52 -22.07 -11.41 15.86
N ASP A 53 -21.16 -10.47 16.13
CA ASP A 53 -21.53 -9.12 16.55
C ASP A 53 -21.92 -8.28 15.33
N LEU A 54 -23.17 -7.83 15.29
CA LEU A 54 -23.70 -6.97 14.22
C LEU A 54 -23.09 -5.56 14.20
N LYS A 55 -22.38 -5.17 15.27
CA LYS A 55 -21.64 -3.90 15.34
C LYS A 55 -20.17 -4.05 14.94
N GLN A 56 -19.72 -5.28 14.68
CA GLN A 56 -18.36 -5.53 14.23
C GLN A 56 -18.16 -4.94 12.85
N ALA A 57 -16.99 -4.34 12.64
CA ALA A 57 -16.56 -3.88 11.32
C ALA A 57 -16.40 -5.08 10.37
N PHE A 58 -16.69 -4.85 9.08
CA PHE A 58 -16.42 -5.87 8.06
C PHE A 58 -14.92 -6.05 7.86
N GLU A 59 -14.51 -7.22 7.36
CA GLU A 59 -13.09 -7.55 7.11
C GLU A 59 -12.41 -6.50 6.24
N TRP A 60 -13.05 -6.06 5.15
CA TRP A 60 -12.51 -5.02 4.29
C TRP A 60 -12.35 -3.67 4.99
N GLU A 61 -13.13 -3.36 6.03
CA GLU A 61 -13.02 -2.07 6.74
C GLU A 61 -11.75 -2.08 7.60
N ILE A 62 -11.46 -3.22 8.22
CA ILE A 62 -10.25 -3.48 9.00
C ILE A 62 -9.03 -3.41 8.07
N GLU A 63 -9.04 -4.12 6.95
CA GLU A 63 -7.96 -4.10 5.95
C GLU A 63 -7.68 -2.69 5.43
N MET A 64 -8.74 -1.91 5.19
CA MET A 64 -8.60 -0.52 4.75
C MET A 64 -8.04 0.39 5.85
N ASP A 65 -8.36 0.14 7.12
CA ASP A 65 -7.76 0.86 8.24
C ASP A 65 -6.28 0.52 8.43
N GLU A 66 -5.91 -0.74 8.27
CA GLU A 66 -4.50 -1.18 8.28
C GLU A 66 -3.73 -0.50 7.15
N LEU A 67 -4.26 -0.52 5.93
CA LEU A 67 -3.63 0.17 4.79
C LEU A 67 -3.48 1.68 5.03
N ARG A 68 -4.48 2.33 5.63
CA ARG A 68 -4.41 3.74 6.03
C ARG A 68 -3.30 3.99 7.06
N GLN A 69 -3.08 3.07 7.98
CA GLN A 69 -1.99 3.17 8.97
C GLN A 69 -0.64 3.01 8.30
N ASP A 70 -0.49 2.08 7.36
CA ASP A 70 0.76 1.85 6.64
C ASP A 70 1.19 3.08 5.84
N VAL A 71 0.27 3.71 5.12
CA VAL A 71 0.53 4.96 4.38
C VAL A 71 0.95 6.09 5.33
N LYS A 72 0.30 6.21 6.50
CA LYS A 72 0.69 7.21 7.52
C LYS A 72 2.08 6.93 8.08
N ASN A 73 2.44 5.67 8.29
CA ASN A 73 3.75 5.30 8.81
C ASN A 73 4.85 5.57 7.77
N GLN A 74 4.59 5.25 6.50
CA GLN A 74 5.51 5.52 5.40
C GLN A 74 5.74 7.02 5.18
N SER A 75 4.68 7.83 5.18
CA SER A 75 4.81 9.29 5.06
C SER A 75 5.64 9.93 6.18
N LYS A 76 5.57 9.42 7.42
CA LYS A 76 6.42 9.87 8.54
C LYS A 76 7.89 9.52 8.33
N SER A 77 8.19 8.31 7.86
CA SER A 77 9.57 7.92 7.55
C SER A 77 10.16 8.75 6.41
N ASP A 78 9.36 9.03 5.37
CA ASP A 78 9.78 9.82 4.22
C ASP A 78 10.04 11.29 4.61
N PHE A 79 9.19 11.86 5.47
CA PHE A 79 9.43 13.20 6.03
C PHE A 79 10.74 13.26 6.81
N THR A 80 10.99 12.29 7.69
CA THR A 80 12.22 12.24 8.52
C THR A 80 13.47 12.11 7.65
N ARG A 81 13.41 11.25 6.63
CA ARG A 81 14.49 11.08 5.65
C ARG A 81 14.74 12.37 4.88
N THR A 82 13.68 13.05 4.46
CA THR A 82 13.78 14.33 3.72
C THR A 82 14.44 15.40 4.58
N LEU A 83 14.03 15.54 5.84
CA LEU A 83 14.62 16.50 6.79
C LEU A 83 16.11 16.20 7.05
N LEU A 84 16.48 14.93 7.20
CA LEU A 84 17.88 14.53 7.36
C LEU A 84 18.71 14.90 6.12
N MET A 85 18.19 14.64 4.91
CA MET A 85 18.87 14.99 3.67
C MET A 85 19.05 16.50 3.53
N GLN A 86 18.01 17.29 3.87
CA GLN A 86 18.10 18.76 3.89
C GLN A 86 19.15 19.26 4.89
N ASN A 87 19.16 18.74 6.12
CA ASN A 87 20.17 19.09 7.12
C ASN A 87 21.59 18.75 6.64
N ARG A 88 21.78 17.59 5.99
CA ARG A 88 23.08 17.21 5.41
C ARG A 88 23.51 18.17 4.30
N LEU A 89 22.60 18.57 3.41
CA LEU A 89 22.89 19.54 2.36
C LEU A 89 23.29 20.90 2.93
N GLN A 90 22.59 21.39 3.96
CA GLN A 90 22.96 22.63 4.65
C GLN A 90 24.34 22.58 5.30
N VAL A 91 24.73 21.45 5.88
CA VAL A 91 26.07 21.26 6.46
C VAL A 91 27.13 21.28 5.36
N VAL A 92 26.88 20.60 4.23
CA VAL A 92 27.79 20.59 3.09
C VAL A 92 27.94 22.00 2.49
N GLU A 93 26.85 22.74 2.29
CA GLU A 93 26.87 24.12 1.80
C GLU A 93 27.65 25.07 2.73
N ARG A 94 27.65 24.83 4.04
CA ARG A 94 28.44 25.62 5.00
C ARG A 94 29.93 25.25 5.02
N LEU A 95 30.27 24.01 4.68
CA LEU A 95 31.65 23.51 4.67
C LEU A 95 32.37 23.77 3.35
N ILE A 96 31.63 23.87 2.22
CA ILE A 96 32.20 24.18 0.90
C ILE A 96 33.00 25.50 0.91
N PRO A 97 32.51 26.62 1.49
CA PRO A 97 33.29 27.83 1.61
C PRO A 97 34.54 27.65 2.49
N GLN A 98 34.48 26.85 3.55
CA GLN A 98 35.61 26.62 4.46
C GLN A 98 36.71 25.76 3.83
N PHE A 99 36.35 24.82 2.95
CA PHE A 99 37.31 24.01 2.20
C PHE A 99 37.88 24.71 0.97
N LEU A 100 37.12 25.63 0.34
CA LEU A 100 37.55 26.38 -0.84
C LEU A 100 38.21 27.73 -0.52
N MET A 101 38.14 28.21 0.72
CA MET A 101 38.76 29.46 1.20
C MET A 101 39.72 29.22 2.38
N ASN A 102 40.43 28.10 2.39
CA ASN A 102 41.75 28.11 3.01
C ASN A 102 42.73 28.59 1.93
N PRO A 103 43.21 29.85 1.98
CA PRO A 103 44.38 30.19 1.21
C PRO A 103 45.48 29.25 1.68
N ILE A 104 46.04 28.50 0.74
CA ILE A 104 47.35 27.88 0.89
C ILE A 104 48.32 29.05 1.12
N ILE A 105 48.52 29.42 2.38
CA ILE A 105 49.59 30.32 2.78
C ILE A 105 50.79 29.42 3.02
N GLU A 106 51.74 29.52 2.08
CA GLU A 106 53.18 29.24 2.19
C GLU A 106 53.53 27.77 2.56
N ASP A 107 54.22 26.99 1.73
CA ASP A 107 55.43 27.32 1.00
C ASP A 107 55.79 26.22 -0.01
N THR A 108 56.59 26.61 -1.00
CA THR A 108 57.41 25.77 -1.91
C THR A 108 56.74 25.09 -3.10
N GLU A 109 56.87 25.79 -4.24
CA GLU A 109 57.32 25.29 -5.53
C GLU A 109 57.66 23.78 -5.59
N THR A 110 56.84 22.99 -6.28
CA THR A 110 57.17 21.83 -7.16
C THR A 110 56.16 20.70 -7.06
N GLU A 111 54.92 20.87 -7.56
CA GLU A 111 54.12 19.70 -7.98
C GLU A 111 52.86 19.98 -8.85
N PHE A 112 52.58 21.24 -9.22
CA PHE A 112 51.34 21.56 -9.95
C PHE A 112 51.38 21.33 -11.47
N PHE A 113 52.44 20.71 -12.01
CA PHE A 113 52.59 20.51 -13.46
C PHE A 113 52.14 19.13 -13.97
N ILE A 114 51.68 18.20 -13.13
CA ILE A 114 51.42 16.82 -13.59
C ILE A 114 49.98 16.55 -14.05
N LEU A 115 48.95 17.35 -13.71
CA LEU A 115 47.56 16.96 -14.03
C LEU A 115 46.80 17.79 -15.07
N ILE A 116 47.41 18.82 -15.68
CA ILE A 116 46.80 19.61 -16.77
C ILE A 116 47.37 19.26 -18.16
N SER A 117 48.11 18.16 -18.32
CA SER A 117 48.60 17.71 -19.63
C SER A 117 47.70 16.68 -20.34
N CYS A 118 46.66 16.13 -19.69
CA CYS A 118 45.94 14.96 -20.25
C CYS A 118 44.52 15.20 -20.75
N MET A 119 43.93 16.41 -20.68
CA MET A 119 42.48 16.54 -20.95
C MET A 119 42.04 17.66 -21.90
N ASN A 120 42.91 18.50 -22.47
CA ASN A 120 42.46 19.55 -23.39
C ASN A 120 43.33 19.72 -24.65
N THR A 121 43.17 18.83 -25.63
CA THR A 121 43.15 19.25 -27.05
C THR A 121 42.08 18.46 -27.80
N SER A 122 40.89 19.06 -27.89
CA SER A 122 39.94 18.78 -28.98
C SER A 122 40.54 19.29 -30.29
N PRO A 123 40.54 18.50 -31.38
CA PRO A 123 40.70 19.05 -32.72
C PRO A 123 39.32 19.10 -33.39
N THR A 124 38.60 20.20 -33.22
CA THR A 124 37.55 20.61 -34.17
C THR A 124 38.19 21.29 -35.37
N ASP A 125 37.93 20.67 -36.51
CA ASP A 125 37.58 21.28 -37.80
C ASP A 125 38.61 21.97 -38.71
N HIS A 126 38.62 21.40 -39.92
CA HIS A 126 38.59 22.05 -41.23
C HIS A 126 39.75 22.92 -41.74
N ALA A 127 40.35 22.36 -42.80
CA ALA A 127 40.40 22.91 -44.17
C ALA A 127 41.69 23.61 -44.67
N ARG A 128 41.98 23.28 -45.95
CA ARG A 128 42.80 23.98 -46.97
C ARG A 128 44.32 23.92 -46.75
N LYS A 129 45.14 23.50 -47.71
CA LYS A 129 45.10 23.54 -49.18
C LYS A 129 45.76 22.29 -49.75
#